data_AF-A0ABD5BNV2-F1
#
_entry.id   AF-A0ABD5BNV2-F1
#
_cell.length_a   1.000
_cell.length_b   1.000
_cell.length_c   1.000
_cell.angle_alpha   90.00
_cell.angle_beta   90.00
_cell.angle_gamma   90.00
#
_symmetry.space_group_name_H-M   'P 1'
#
loop_
_entity.id
_entity.type
_entity.pdbx_description
1 polymer ?
#
loop_
_entity_poly.entity_id
_entity_poly.type
_entity_poly.pdbx_seq_one_letter_code
_entity_poly.pdbx_strand_id
1 'polypeptide(L)' 'MWWAVAKFVAVIVASYVLNTALAPRQKNNTPEAATEDDWNLPQPTEGTPQCIFFGDCWSEDWFVLAYGNYRYEAIKK' A
#
# COMPACT_ATOMS: atom_id res chain seq x y z
N MET A 1 24.40 -49.08 -8.36
CA MET A 1 23.64 -48.35 -7.33
C MET A 1 24.12 -46.91 -7.17
N TRP A 2 25.42 -46.66 -6.90
CA TRP A 2 25.96 -45.31 -6.68
C TRP A 2 25.81 -44.33 -7.86
N TRP A 3 25.94 -44.83 -9.10
CA TRP A 3 25.78 -44.02 -10.31
C TRP A 3 24.34 -43.51 -10.52
N ALA A 4 23.35 -44.27 -10.05
CA ALA A 4 21.95 -43.84 -10.09
C ALA A 4 21.72 -42.73 -9.05
N VAL A 5 22.25 -42.89 -7.84
CA VAL A 5 22.17 -41.88 -6.77
C VAL A 5 22.81 -40.56 -7.21
N ALA A 6 24.00 -40.60 -7.82
CA ALA A 6 24.69 -39.40 -8.30
C ALA A 6 23.87 -38.62 -9.34
N LYS A 7 23.20 -39.33 -10.26
CA LYS A 7 22.30 -38.70 -11.24
C LYS A 7 21.11 -38.03 -10.59
N PHE A 8 20.47 -38.68 -9.63
CA PHE A 8 19.33 -38.09 -8.92
C PHE A 8 19.73 -36.83 -8.16
N VAL A 9 20.87 -36.85 -7.47
CA VAL A 9 21.39 -35.67 -6.77
C VAL A 9 21.69 -34.55 -7.75
N ALA A 10 22.33 -34.84 -8.88
CA ALA A 10 22.62 -33.84 -9.91
C ALA A 10 21.35 -33.18 -10.47
N VAL A 11 20.29 -33.97 -10.71
CA VAL A 11 19.00 -33.47 -11.20
C VAL A 11 18.32 -32.56 -10.16
N ILE A 12 18.37 -32.94 -8.88
CA ILE A 12 17.78 -32.13 -7.79
C ILE A 12 18.51 -30.78 -7.67
N VAL A 13 19.84 -30.79 -7.70
CA VAL A 13 20.64 -29.56 -7.63
C VAL A 13 20.37 -28.66 -8.84
N ALA A 14 20.33 -29.23 -10.05
CA ALA A 14 20.01 -28.48 -11.26
C ALA A 14 18.61 -27.86 -11.21
N SER A 15 17.61 -28.60 -10.74
CA SER A 15 16.24 -28.12 -10.58
C SER A 15 16.14 -27.00 -9.55
N TYR A 16 16.86 -27.10 -8.42
CA TYR A 16 16.89 -26.06 -7.41
C TYR A 16 17.49 -24.76 -7.94
N VAL A 17 18.63 -24.84 -8.64
CA VAL A 17 19.26 -23.65 -9.24
C VAL A 17 18.36 -23.00 -10.28
N LEU A 18 17.75 -23.79 -11.17
CA LEU A 18 16.82 -23.28 -12.17
C LEU A 18 15.60 -22.61 -11.53
N ASN A 19 15.00 -23.22 -10.50
CA ASN A 19 13.83 -22.67 -9.84
C ASN A 19 14.16 -21.36 -9.12
N THR A 20 15.33 -21.25 -8.48
CA THR A 20 15.76 -20.00 -7.83
C THR A 20 16.10 -18.89 -8.82
N ALA A 21 16.72 -19.23 -9.95
CA ALA A 21 17.08 -18.26 -10.98
C ALA A 21 15.87 -17.76 -11.78
N LEU A 22 14.89 -18.62 -12.02
CA LEU A 22 13.68 -18.32 -12.79
C LEU A 22 12.49 -17.94 -11.91
N ALA A 23 12.61 -18.05 -10.58
CA ALA A 23 11.54 -17.62 -9.68
C ALA A 23 11.22 -16.14 -9.95
N PRO A 24 9.93 -15.79 -10.16
CA PRO A 24 9.55 -14.41 -10.25
C PRO A 24 9.98 -13.71 -8.96
N ARG A 25 10.66 -12.56 -9.09
CA ARG A 25 11.05 -11.75 -7.93
C ARG A 25 9.81 -11.55 -7.06
N GLN A 26 9.93 -11.79 -5.76
CA GLN A 26 8.85 -11.55 -4.81
C GLN A 26 8.33 -10.14 -5.08
N LYS A 27 7.07 -10.05 -5.53
CA LYS A 27 6.39 -8.76 -5.60
C LYS A 27 6.41 -8.23 -4.18
N ASN A 28 6.93 -7.02 -3.99
CA ASN A 28 6.90 -6.37 -2.71
C ASN A 28 5.44 -6.41 -2.22
N ASN A 29 5.19 -7.16 -1.14
CA ASN A 29 3.89 -7.21 -0.47
C ASN A 29 3.66 -5.96 0.38
N THR A 30 4.43 -4.89 0.16
CA THR A 30 4.18 -3.60 0.76
C THR A 30 2.86 -3.10 0.20
N PRO A 31 1.86 -2.80 1.05
CA PRO A 31 0.60 -2.24 0.59
C PRO A 31 0.87 -0.99 -0.24
N GLU A 32 0.10 -0.82 -1.30
CA GLU A 32 0.13 0.40 -2.11
C GLU A 32 -0.13 1.60 -1.20
N ALA A 33 0.68 2.65 -1.34
CA ALA A 33 0.54 3.83 -0.51
C ALA A 33 -0.79 4.50 -0.86
N ALA A 34 -1.73 4.52 0.09
CA ALA A 34 -2.99 5.23 -0.10
C ALA A 34 -2.70 6.69 -0.46
N THR A 35 -3.20 7.13 -1.62
CA THR A 35 -3.07 8.51 -2.07
C THR A 35 -4.25 9.34 -1.56
N GLU A 36 -4.14 10.66 -1.63
CA GLU A 36 -5.24 11.57 -1.25
C GLU A 36 -6.53 11.27 -2.02
N ASP A 37 -6.40 10.83 -3.28
CA ASP A 37 -7.49 10.47 -4.19
C ASP A 37 -8.28 9.22 -3.77
N ASP A 38 -7.71 8.36 -2.90
CA ASP A 38 -8.39 7.16 -2.40
C ASP A 38 -9.46 7.48 -1.34
N TRP A 39 -9.50 8.73 -0.85
CA TRP A 39 -10.39 9.15 0.23
C TRP A 39 -11.47 10.09 -0.31
N ASN A 40 -12.74 9.76 -0.05
CA ASN A 40 -13.86 10.65 -0.34
C ASN A 40 -13.94 11.74 0.74
N LEU A 41 -13.01 12.70 0.67
CA LEU A 41 -12.95 13.84 1.58
C LEU A 41 -14.10 14.80 1.22
N PRO A 42 -14.80 15.37 2.22
CA PRO A 42 -15.81 16.42 1.98
C PRO A 42 -15.16 17.76 1.59
N GLN A 43 -13.91 17.76 1.08
CA GLN A 43 -13.19 18.97 0.77
C GLN A 43 -13.61 19.55 -0.60
N PRO A 44 -13.78 20.88 -0.67
CA PRO A 44 -13.92 21.58 -1.94
C PRO A 44 -12.66 21.39 -2.80
N THR A 45 -12.84 21.06 -4.08
CA THR A 45 -11.74 21.05 -5.07
C THR A 45 -11.21 22.47 -5.31
N GLU A 46 -9.98 22.58 -5.83
CA GLU A 46 -9.39 23.87 -6.20
C GLU A 46 -10.35 24.67 -7.11
N GLY A 47 -10.74 25.88 -6.67
CA GLY A 47 -11.72 26.72 -7.37
C GLY A 47 -13.15 26.66 -6.83
N THR A 48 -13.44 25.83 -5.82
CA THR A 48 -14.77 25.84 -5.19
C THR A 48 -14.99 27.15 -4.41
N PRO A 49 -16.14 27.84 -4.60
CA PRO A 49 -16.43 29.09 -3.91
C PRO A 49 -16.50 28.91 -2.40
N GLN A 50 -15.87 29.80 -1.65
CA GLN A 50 -15.95 29.86 -0.18
C GLN A 50 -17.19 30.66 0.24
N CYS A 51 -18.02 30.07 1.10
CA CYS A 51 -19.12 30.80 1.73
C CYS A 51 -18.58 31.74 2.83
N ILE A 52 -19.06 32.99 2.84
CA ILE A 52 -18.76 33.98 3.87
C ILE A 52 -20.06 34.23 4.64
N PHE A 53 -20.06 33.91 5.93
CA PHE A 53 -21.21 34.14 6.80
C PHE A 53 -21.10 35.50 7.49
N PHE A 54 -22.20 36.26 7.52
CA PHE A 54 -22.34 37.46 8.34
C PHE A 54 -23.44 37.24 9.38
N GLY A 55 -23.06 37.23 10.66
CA GLY A 55 -23.95 36.88 11.77
C GLY A 55 -23.92 35.39 12.14
N ASP A 56 -24.80 34.98 13.05
CA ASP A 56 -24.86 33.60 13.54
C ASP A 56 -25.63 32.69 12.57
N CYS A 57 -24.96 31.65 12.07
CA CYS A 57 -25.52 30.67 11.16
C CYS A 57 -25.14 29.25 11.60
N TRP A 58 -26.13 28.35 11.66
CA TRP A 58 -25.88 26.93 11.84
C TRP A 58 -25.67 26.30 10.46
N SER A 59 -24.48 25.75 10.22
CA SER A 59 -24.11 25.02 8.99
C SER A 59 -24.01 23.52 9.29
N GLU A 60 -24.49 22.69 8.36
CA GLU A 60 -24.50 21.23 8.50
C GLU A 60 -23.11 20.60 8.30
N ASP A 61 -22.17 21.32 7.66
CA ASP A 61 -20.87 20.79 7.28
C ASP A 61 -19.74 21.24 8.22
N TRP A 62 -19.08 20.25 8.81
CA TRP A 62 -17.94 20.41 9.70
C TRP A 62 -16.69 20.34 8.82
N PHE A 63 -16.05 21.49 8.59
CA PHE A 63 -14.83 21.53 7.78
C PHE A 63 -13.65 20.96 8.59
N VAL A 64 -13.03 19.91 8.06
CA VAL A 64 -11.77 19.40 8.61
C VAL A 64 -10.67 20.41 8.27
N LEU A 65 -10.23 21.19 9.26
CA LEU A 65 -9.24 22.26 9.11
C LEU A 65 -7.82 21.75 8.79
N ALA A 66 -7.50 20.54 9.24
CA ALA A 66 -6.26 19.85 8.93
C ALA A 66 -6.44 18.34 9.11
N TYR A 67 -6.03 17.55 8.11
CA TYR A 67 -5.98 16.10 8.17
C TYR A 67 -4.57 15.61 7.81
N GLY A 68 -4.05 14.64 8.55
CA GLY A 68 -2.68 14.16 8.34
C GLY A 68 -2.22 13.17 9.42
N ASN A 69 -0.92 12.84 9.40
CA ASN A 69 -0.29 11.85 10.29
C ASN A 69 -0.83 10.42 10.11
N TYR A 70 -0.97 9.98 8.85
CA TYR A 70 -1.18 8.56 8.54
C TYR A 70 0.00 7.75 9.07
N ARG A 71 -0.27 6.80 9.97
CA ARG A 71 0.74 5.90 10.50
C ARG A 71 0.42 4.47 10.09
N TYR A 72 1.42 3.80 9.52
CA TYR A 72 1.36 2.39 9.17
C TYR A 72 1.58 1.47 10.38
N GLU A 73 1.90 2.04 11.54
CA GLU A 73 2.14 1.34 12.80
C GLU A 73 1.26 1.91 13.90
N ALA A 74 0.77 1.05 14.80
CA ALA A 74 -0.04 1.45 15.94
C ALA A 74 0.72 2.45 16.83
N ILE A 75 0.03 3.49 17.30
CA ILE A 75 0.60 4.48 18.22
C ILE A 75 0.68 3.85 19.61
N LYS A 76 1.79 3.10 19.83
CA LYS A 76 2.16 2.32 21.03
C LYS A 76 1.20 1.17 21.39
N LYS A 77 1.80 0.16 22.05
CA LYS A 77 1.19 -1.12 22.45
C LYS A 77 0.01 -0.94 23.42
#